data_AF-A0A8G1W0X5-F1
#
_entry.id   AF-A0A8G1W0X5-F1
#
_cell.length_a   1.000
_cell.length_b   1.000
_cell.length_c   1.000
_cell.angle_alpha   90.00
_cell.angle_beta   90.00
_cell.angle_gamma   90.00
#
_symmetry.space_group_name_H-M   'P 1'
#
loop_
_entity.id
_entity.type
_entity.pdbx_description
1 polymer ?
#
loop_
_entity_poly.entity_id
_entity_poly.type
_entity_poly.pdbx_seq_one_letter_code
_entity_poly.pdbx_strand_id
1 'polypeptide(L)'
;MIMPSLPGELILQIIECLIPSASRKIQPPSDIVTQTLVSLTLACKLTHHPARRLLFQHCLYIDSRKRLDKLLGRSRYFGESSDTTTSDQSHLSPPIQARSLYLAPFPPNQLDDLHTVHQVDRLLSQVGPTLRKLVINIPLRYLYPEDDVQGLRAILRAAFSRLPALEDFCSVQDELYLKALLAAGAGSGGIN
;
A
#
# COMPACT_ATOMS: atom_id res chain seq x y z
N MET A 1 37.06 -32.95 1.23
CA MET A 1 35.68 -32.96 1.76
C MET A 1 34.87 -31.98 0.94
N ILE A 2 33.98 -32.47 0.06
CA ILE A 2 33.05 -31.61 -0.67
C ILE A 2 31.87 -31.41 0.28
N MET A 3 31.71 -30.22 0.84
CA MET A 3 30.49 -29.91 1.59
C MET A 3 29.33 -29.90 0.59
N PRO A 4 28.22 -30.59 0.88
CA PRO A 4 27.04 -30.50 0.03
C PRO A 4 26.56 -29.05 0.03
N SER A 5 26.78 -28.35 -1.08
CA SER A 5 26.27 -27.01 -1.29
C SER A 5 24.79 -27.13 -1.64
N LEU A 6 23.94 -26.42 -0.90
CA LEU A 6 22.54 -26.31 -1.26
C LEU A 6 22.44 -25.62 -2.63
N PRO A 7 21.72 -26.19 -3.61
CA PRO A 7 21.45 -25.52 -4.87
C PRO A 7 20.76 -24.17 -4.67
N GLY A 8 21.09 -23.19 -5.50
CA GLY A 8 20.55 -21.83 -5.38
C GLY A 8 19.03 -21.79 -5.51
N GLU A 9 18.46 -22.68 -6.33
CA GLU A 9 17.03 -22.83 -6.56
C GLU A 9 16.29 -23.20 -5.27
N LEU A 10 16.88 -24.07 -4.43
CA LEU A 10 16.28 -24.43 -3.15
C LEU A 10 16.32 -23.27 -2.16
N ILE A 11 17.37 -22.45 -2.18
CA ILE A 11 17.44 -21.22 -1.38
C ILE A 11 16.32 -20.27 -1.81
N LEU A 12 16.12 -20.07 -3.11
CA LEU A 12 15.06 -19.22 -3.65
C LEU A 12 13.67 -19.75 -3.26
N GLN A 13 13.44 -21.05 -3.37
CA GLN A 13 12.21 -21.71 -2.95
C GLN A 13 11.92 -21.47 -1.45
N ILE A 14 12.93 -21.62 -0.59
CA ILE A 14 12.80 -21.37 0.85
C ILE A 14 12.38 -19.92 1.11
N ILE A 15 12.99 -18.96 0.40
CA ILE A 15 12.65 -17.54 0.53
C ILE A 15 11.21 -17.28 0.09
N GLU A 16 10.77 -17.87 -1.03
CA GLU A 16 9.38 -17.73 -1.50
C GLU A 16 8.36 -18.34 -0.53
N CYS A 17 8.73 -19.39 0.21
CA CYS A 17 7.88 -20.01 1.22
C CYS A 17 7.81 -19.24 2.55
N LEU A 18 8.63 -18.21 2.77
CA LEU A 18 8.60 -17.41 4.01
C LEU A 18 7.26 -16.70 4.23
N ILE A 19 6.58 -16.33 3.14
CA ILE A 19 5.24 -15.76 3.18
C ILE A 19 4.32 -16.70 2.42
N PRO A 20 3.45 -17.47 3.11
CA PRO A 20 2.48 -18.32 2.43
C PRO A 20 1.62 -17.48 1.48
N SER A 21 1.41 -17.97 0.26
CA SER A 21 0.56 -17.28 -0.74
C SER A 21 -0.86 -17.02 -0.24
N ALA A 22 -1.34 -17.85 0.69
CA ALA A 22 -2.64 -17.71 1.35
C ALA A 22 -2.63 -16.76 2.57
N SER A 23 -1.47 -16.24 2.97
CA SER A 23 -1.37 -15.39 4.15
C SER A 23 -2.21 -14.12 3.97
N ARG A 24 -3.13 -13.90 4.92
CA ARG A 24 -3.92 -12.67 5.01
C ARG A 24 -3.33 -11.64 5.95
N LYS A 25 -2.23 -11.96 6.62
CA LYS A 25 -1.59 -11.09 7.61
C LYS A 25 -0.72 -10.05 6.91
N ILE A 26 -0.95 -8.77 7.24
CA ILE A 26 0.00 -7.70 6.93
C ILE A 26 1.15 -7.81 7.93
N GLN A 27 2.37 -8.00 7.44
CA GLN A 27 3.52 -8.21 8.32
C GLN A 27 4.13 -6.86 8.71
N PRO A 28 4.08 -6.47 10.00
CA PRO A 28 4.72 -5.25 10.49
C PRO A 28 6.25 -5.39 10.50
N PRO A 29 6.99 -4.28 10.65
CA PRO A 29 8.46 -4.30 10.73
C PRO A 29 9.02 -5.15 11.89
N SER A 30 8.24 -5.36 12.95
CA SER A 30 8.60 -6.20 14.10
C SER A 30 8.35 -7.68 13.86
N ASP A 31 7.70 -8.08 12.76
CA ASP A 31 7.43 -9.48 12.46
C ASP A 31 8.72 -10.22 12.07
N ILE A 32 8.89 -11.43 12.60
CA ILE A 32 10.08 -12.25 12.35
C ILE A 32 10.30 -12.51 10.86
N VAL A 33 9.23 -12.63 10.06
CA VAL A 33 9.33 -12.85 8.62
C VAL A 33 9.87 -11.60 7.93
N THR A 34 9.35 -10.42 8.29
CA THR A 34 9.83 -9.15 7.74
C THR A 34 11.30 -8.91 8.10
N GLN A 35 11.71 -9.18 9.34
CA GLN A 35 13.11 -9.08 9.75
C GLN A 35 13.99 -10.06 8.99
N THR A 36 13.54 -11.30 8.83
CA THR A 36 14.25 -12.33 8.05
C THR A 36 14.45 -11.89 6.61
N LEU A 37 13.41 -11.35 5.96
CA LEU A 37 13.51 -10.83 4.61
C LEU A 37 14.49 -9.65 4.52
N VAL A 38 14.48 -8.73 5.49
CA VAL A 38 15.46 -7.63 5.54
C VAL A 38 16.88 -8.19 5.66
N SER A 39 17.13 -9.15 6.54
CA SER A 39 18.44 -9.81 6.66
C SER A 39 18.86 -10.49 5.35
N LEU A 40 17.93 -11.15 4.66
CA LEU A 40 18.18 -11.76 3.34
C LEU A 40 18.48 -10.73 2.25
N THR A 41 17.97 -9.49 2.35
CA THR A 41 18.40 -8.42 1.43
C THR A 41 19.85 -8.01 1.62
N LEU A 42 20.46 -8.31 2.77
CA LEU A 42 21.83 -7.92 3.11
C LEU A 42 22.83 -9.09 3.02
N ALA A 43 22.35 -10.34 2.94
CA ALA A 43 23.19 -11.53 2.97
C ALA A 43 24.02 -11.71 1.69
N CYS A 44 23.38 -11.82 0.52
CA CYS A 44 24.09 -11.94 -0.76
C CYS A 44 23.22 -11.52 -1.95
N LYS A 45 23.82 -11.45 -3.16
CA LYS A 45 23.12 -11.06 -4.40
C LYS A 45 21.97 -12.01 -4.76
N LEU A 46 22.14 -13.32 -4.51
CA LEU A 46 21.14 -14.35 -4.81
C LEU A 46 19.84 -14.11 -4.02
N THR A 47 19.96 -13.79 -2.73
CA THR A 47 18.81 -13.59 -1.85
C THR A 47 18.24 -12.17 -1.92
N HIS A 48 19.03 -11.20 -2.41
CA HIS A 48 18.68 -9.79 -2.43
C HIS A 48 17.36 -9.50 -3.16
N HIS A 49 17.29 -9.83 -4.45
CA HIS A 49 16.14 -9.49 -5.28
C HIS A 49 14.84 -10.20 -4.84
N PRO A 50 14.84 -11.52 -4.57
CA PRO A 50 13.64 -12.22 -4.11
C PRO A 50 13.13 -11.71 -2.77
N ALA A 51 14.03 -11.48 -1.80
CA ALA A 51 13.64 -10.98 -0.48
C ALA A 51 13.11 -9.55 -0.56
N ARG A 52 13.76 -8.69 -1.34
CA ARG A 52 13.31 -7.32 -1.60
C ARG A 52 11.92 -7.33 -2.25
N ARG A 53 11.68 -8.16 -3.26
CA ARG A 53 10.38 -8.32 -3.91
C ARG A 53 9.29 -8.66 -2.90
N LEU A 54 9.52 -9.65 -2.03
CA LEU A 54 8.56 -10.06 -1.01
C LEU A 54 8.27 -8.93 0.01
N LEU A 55 9.28 -8.13 0.39
CA LEU A 55 9.08 -6.97 1.26
C LEU A 55 8.13 -5.94 0.65
N PHE A 56 8.32 -5.59 -0.63
CA PHE A 56 7.44 -4.62 -1.31
C PHE A 56 6.05 -5.18 -1.58
N GLN A 57 5.94 -6.49 -1.82
CA GLN A 57 4.65 -7.14 -2.05
C GLN A 57 3.84 -7.28 -0.77
N HIS A 58 4.45 -7.67 0.35
CA HIS A 58 3.70 -8.16 1.51
C HIS A 58 3.92 -7.37 2.81
N CYS A 59 5.02 -6.62 2.92
CA CYS A 59 5.44 -5.97 4.16
C CYS A 59 5.39 -4.44 4.06
N LEU A 60 4.59 -3.89 3.15
CA LEU A 60 4.47 -2.44 2.99
C LEU A 60 3.70 -1.83 4.16
N TYR A 61 4.44 -1.34 5.14
CA TYR A 61 3.91 -0.74 6.36
C TYR A 61 4.27 0.74 6.38
N ILE A 62 3.30 1.64 6.32
CA ILE A 62 3.50 3.09 6.29
C ILE A 62 2.81 3.68 7.50
N ASP A 63 3.58 4.08 8.51
CA ASP A 63 3.13 4.53 9.82
C ASP A 63 3.34 6.02 10.07
N SER A 64 3.83 6.74 9.06
CA SER A 64 4.15 8.15 9.16
C SER A 64 4.26 8.80 7.79
N ARG A 65 3.94 10.09 7.72
CA ARG A 65 4.20 10.95 6.56
C ARG A 65 5.63 10.84 6.07
N LYS A 66 6.63 10.89 6.97
CA LYS A 66 8.06 10.77 6.62
C LYS A 66 8.36 9.47 5.87
N ARG A 67 7.72 8.36 6.22
CA ARG A 67 7.91 7.07 5.56
C ARG A 67 7.23 7.03 4.18
N LEU A 68 6.06 7.64 4.07
CA LEU A 68 5.34 7.84 2.79
C LEU A 68 6.19 8.68 1.82
N ASP A 69 6.67 9.84 2.27
CA ASP A 69 7.55 10.74 1.51
C ASP A 69 8.79 9.99 1.00
N LYS A 70 9.47 9.24 1.89
CA LYS A 70 10.67 8.46 1.54
C LYS A 70 10.39 7.37 0.51
N LEU A 71 9.25 6.69 0.61
CA LEU A 71 8.86 5.64 -0.34
C LEU A 71 8.62 6.25 -1.72
N LEU A 72 7.83 7.32 -1.81
CA LEU A 72 7.49 7.99 -3.07
C LEU A 72 8.70 8.72 -3.69
N GLY A 73 9.58 9.28 -2.86
CA GLY A 73 10.85 9.85 -3.30
C GLY A 73 11.78 8.79 -3.89
N ARG A 74 11.78 7.58 -3.33
CA ARG A 74 12.58 6.45 -3.84
C ARG A 74 11.93 5.69 -4.99
N SER A 75 10.60 5.72 -5.14
CA SER A 75 9.84 5.05 -6.22
C SER A 75 10.40 5.33 -7.62
N ARG A 76 10.96 6.53 -7.84
CA ARG A 76 11.60 6.92 -9.11
C ARG A 76 12.85 6.08 -9.45
N TYR A 77 13.48 5.46 -8.45
CA TYR A 77 14.68 4.62 -8.60
C TYR A 77 14.37 3.11 -8.67
N PHE A 78 13.12 2.69 -8.54
CA PHE A 78 12.74 1.27 -8.66
C PHE A 78 12.55 0.82 -10.12
N GLY A 79 12.70 1.74 -11.08
CA GLY A 79 12.94 1.40 -12.48
C GLY A 79 14.35 0.86 -12.60
N GLU A 80 14.48 -0.46 -12.61
CA GLU A 80 15.74 -1.13 -12.95
C GLU A 80 16.31 -0.53 -14.23
N SER A 81 17.59 -0.23 -14.14
CA SER A 81 18.45 0.26 -15.21
C SER A 81 18.39 -0.69 -16.40
N SER A 82 17.58 -0.39 -17.40
CA SER A 82 17.83 -0.89 -18.75
C SER A 82 18.74 0.10 -19.44
N ASP A 83 20.03 -0.23 -19.50
CA ASP A 83 20.91 0.27 -20.55
C ASP A 83 20.24 -0.05 -21.89
N THR A 84 19.73 0.95 -22.58
CA THR A 84 19.79 1.04 -24.05
C THR A 84 19.25 2.40 -24.50
N THR A 85 20.13 3.12 -25.16
CA THR A 85 19.91 4.34 -25.95
C THR A 85 18.80 4.14 -26.99
N THR A 86 17.65 4.78 -26.85
CA THR A 86 17.01 5.58 -27.92
C THR A 86 15.78 6.33 -27.39
N SER A 87 15.59 7.50 -27.98
CA SER A 87 14.51 8.48 -27.78
C SER A 87 13.09 7.92 -27.82
N ASP A 88 12.21 8.63 -27.09
CA ASP A 88 10.75 8.52 -27.08
C ASP A 88 10.13 7.27 -26.44
N GLN A 89 9.87 7.37 -25.14
CA GLN A 89 8.66 6.85 -24.47
C GLN A 89 8.61 7.36 -23.02
N SER A 90 7.43 7.80 -22.59
CA SER A 90 7.14 8.22 -21.22
C SER A 90 7.53 7.11 -20.22
N HIS A 91 8.70 7.24 -19.60
CA HIS A 91 9.21 6.34 -18.57
C HIS A 91 8.32 6.39 -17.31
N LEU A 92 7.18 5.70 -17.35
CA LEU A 92 6.42 5.36 -16.17
C LEU A 92 7.27 4.38 -15.36
N SER A 93 7.78 4.85 -14.22
CA SER A 93 8.47 3.99 -13.25
C SER A 93 7.61 2.75 -12.97
N PRO A 94 8.19 1.53 -12.88
CA PRO A 94 7.40 0.34 -12.68
C PRO A 94 6.55 0.48 -11.41
N PRO A 95 5.26 0.13 -11.47
CA PRO A 95 4.36 0.27 -10.34
C PRO A 95 4.84 -0.59 -9.18
N ILE A 96 4.73 -0.07 -7.97
CA ILE A 96 5.00 -0.83 -6.75
C ILE A 96 3.95 -1.96 -6.72
N GLN A 97 4.39 -3.20 -6.90
CA GLN A 97 3.50 -4.36 -6.93
C GLN A 97 3.07 -4.80 -5.52
N ALA A 98 2.64 -3.86 -4.68
CA ALA A 98 2.19 -4.18 -3.33
C ALA A 98 0.89 -4.99 -3.39
N ARG A 99 0.83 -6.09 -2.65
CA ARG A 99 -0.35 -6.92 -2.41
C ARG A 99 -1.00 -6.61 -1.07
N SER A 100 -0.23 -6.20 -0.08
CA SER A 100 -0.73 -5.74 1.22
C SER A 100 -0.08 -4.43 1.66
N LEU A 101 -0.91 -3.52 2.18
CA LEU A 101 -0.51 -2.19 2.64
C LEU A 101 -1.16 -1.88 4.00
N TYR A 102 -0.34 -1.50 4.97
CA TYR A 102 -0.81 -0.76 6.16
C TYR A 102 -0.51 0.73 5.96
N LEU A 103 -1.50 1.59 6.18
CA LEU A 103 -1.42 3.02 5.89
C LEU A 103 -1.95 3.87 7.06
N ALA A 104 -1.03 4.53 7.75
CA ALA A 104 -1.27 5.45 8.86
C ALA A 104 -0.35 6.69 8.77
N PRO A 105 -0.41 7.49 7.69
CA PRO A 105 0.56 8.58 7.50
C PRO A 105 0.22 9.83 8.31
N PHE A 106 -0.97 9.91 8.90
CA PHE A 106 -1.48 11.06 9.64
C PHE A 106 -1.26 10.91 11.14
N PRO A 107 -1.08 12.02 11.88
CA PRO A 107 -1.22 12.02 13.33
C PRO A 107 -2.62 11.54 13.76
N PRO A 108 -2.81 10.97 14.96
CA PRO A 108 -4.08 10.38 15.38
C PRO A 108 -5.29 11.33 15.39
N ASN A 109 -5.07 12.64 15.48
CA ASN A 109 -6.12 13.63 15.73
C ASN A 109 -6.19 14.73 14.65
N GLN A 110 -5.60 14.50 13.46
CA GLN A 110 -5.53 15.53 12.42
C GLN A 110 -5.54 14.90 11.03
N LEU A 111 -6.48 15.37 10.19
CA LEU A 111 -6.57 14.98 8.77
C LEU A 111 -6.29 16.14 7.79
N ASP A 112 -6.30 17.39 8.26
CA ASP A 112 -6.09 18.59 7.44
C ASP A 112 -4.62 18.78 7.05
N ASP A 113 -4.13 17.88 6.19
CA ASP A 113 -2.81 17.93 5.56
C ASP A 113 -2.93 17.51 4.08
N LEU A 114 -3.19 18.50 3.23
CA LEU A 114 -3.34 18.35 1.78
C LEU A 114 -2.17 17.60 1.13
N HIS A 115 -0.93 17.86 1.57
CA HIS A 115 0.25 17.19 1.04
C HIS A 115 0.18 15.69 1.31
N THR A 116 -0.10 15.30 2.55
CA THR A 116 -0.21 13.88 2.91
C THR A 116 -1.35 13.20 2.17
N VAL A 117 -2.50 13.88 1.99
CA VAL A 117 -3.63 13.36 1.20
C VAL A 117 -3.25 13.10 -0.26
N HIS A 118 -2.59 14.04 -0.93
CA HIS A 118 -2.11 13.82 -2.29
C HIS A 118 -1.07 12.72 -2.41
N GLN A 119 -0.23 12.54 -1.40
CA GLN A 119 0.72 11.43 -1.38
C GLN A 119 0.04 10.08 -1.19
N VAL A 120 -1.00 10.01 -0.36
CA VAL A 120 -1.85 8.82 -0.25
C VAL A 120 -2.49 8.51 -1.60
N ASP A 121 -3.09 9.49 -2.25
CA ASP A 121 -3.71 9.34 -3.57
C ASP A 121 -2.70 8.84 -4.63
N ARG A 122 -1.50 9.42 -4.65
CA ARG A 122 -0.40 8.99 -5.52
C ARG A 122 0.05 7.55 -5.24
N LEU A 123 0.24 7.19 -3.97
CA LEU A 123 0.63 5.84 -3.59
C LEU A 123 -0.43 4.82 -4.02
N LEU A 124 -1.69 5.07 -3.68
CA LEU A 124 -2.81 4.18 -4.02
C LEU A 124 -2.98 4.03 -5.53
N SER A 125 -2.69 5.08 -6.31
CA SER A 125 -2.67 4.99 -7.77
C SER A 125 -1.54 4.10 -8.31
N GLN A 126 -0.39 4.02 -7.61
CA GLN A 126 0.73 3.15 -7.99
C GLN A 126 0.51 1.69 -7.60
N VAL A 127 -0.08 1.44 -6.42
CA VAL A 127 -0.27 0.07 -5.90
C VAL A 127 -1.64 -0.52 -6.26
N GLY A 128 -2.61 0.32 -6.63
CA GLY A 128 -4.02 -0.06 -6.81
C GLY A 128 -4.28 -1.26 -7.73
N PRO A 129 -3.56 -1.44 -8.85
CA PRO A 129 -3.77 -2.60 -9.72
C PRO A 129 -3.44 -3.95 -9.06
N THR A 130 -2.55 -3.98 -8.05
CA THR A 130 -2.09 -5.21 -7.41
C THR A 130 -2.50 -5.34 -5.95
N LEU A 131 -2.97 -4.25 -5.34
CA LEU A 131 -3.26 -4.18 -3.93
C LEU A 131 -4.53 -4.99 -3.62
N ARG A 132 -4.35 -6.07 -2.85
CA ARG A 132 -5.43 -6.96 -2.42
C ARG A 132 -5.87 -6.71 -0.99
N LYS A 133 -4.97 -6.21 -0.15
CA LYS A 133 -5.24 -5.97 1.28
C LYS A 133 -4.83 -4.57 1.70
N LEU A 134 -5.76 -3.85 2.30
CA LEU A 134 -5.51 -2.50 2.80
C LEU A 134 -6.02 -2.37 4.23
N VAL A 135 -5.11 -2.07 5.15
CA VAL A 135 -5.44 -1.62 6.51
C VAL A 135 -5.12 -0.15 6.59
N ILE A 136 -6.12 0.69 6.89
CA ILE A 136 -5.91 2.11 7.14
C ILE A 136 -6.06 2.41 8.63
N ASN A 137 -5.21 3.30 9.13
CA ASN A 137 -5.39 3.97 10.41
C ASN A 137 -5.28 5.47 10.14
N ILE A 138 -6.35 6.00 9.54
CA ILE A 138 -6.47 7.38 9.10
C ILE A 138 -7.62 8.03 9.90
N PRO A 139 -7.43 9.22 10.48
CA PRO A 139 -8.40 9.90 11.34
C PRO A 139 -9.53 10.57 10.56
N LEU A 140 -10.32 9.79 9.82
CA LEU A 140 -11.35 10.28 8.88
C LEU A 140 -12.50 11.09 9.52
N ARG A 141 -12.67 11.01 10.84
CA ARG A 141 -13.65 11.80 11.62
C ARG A 141 -13.18 13.20 11.98
N TYR A 142 -11.86 13.45 11.96
CA TYR A 142 -11.30 14.73 12.38
C TYR A 142 -11.43 15.83 11.32
N LEU A 143 -12.21 15.57 10.26
CA LEU A 143 -12.57 16.54 9.24
C LEU A 143 -14.02 16.31 8.84
N TYR A 144 -14.91 17.16 9.36
CA TYR A 144 -16.32 17.13 9.02
C TYR A 144 -16.55 17.64 7.58
N PRO A 145 -17.62 17.21 6.89
CA PRO A 145 -17.94 17.69 5.54
C PRO A 145 -18.00 19.22 5.42
N GLU A 146 -18.54 19.90 6.43
CA GLU A 146 -18.64 21.36 6.53
C GLU A 146 -17.29 22.06 6.66
N ASP A 147 -16.30 21.39 7.25
CA ASP A 147 -14.94 21.91 7.46
C ASP A 147 -13.97 21.52 6.33
N ASP A 148 -14.41 20.69 5.37
CA ASP A 148 -13.58 20.19 4.26
C ASP A 148 -13.45 21.21 3.11
N VAL A 149 -12.95 22.40 3.43
CA VAL A 149 -12.76 23.50 2.47
C VAL A 149 -11.83 23.09 1.32
N GLN A 150 -10.87 22.20 1.58
CA GLN A 150 -9.88 21.75 0.61
C GLN A 150 -10.31 20.48 -0.17
N GLY A 151 -11.48 19.91 0.13
CA GLY A 151 -11.99 18.72 -0.55
C GLY A 151 -11.15 17.45 -0.31
N LEU A 152 -10.43 17.37 0.80
CA LEU A 152 -9.56 16.25 1.18
C LEU A 152 -10.34 14.92 1.22
N ARG A 153 -11.59 14.96 1.69
CA ARG A 153 -12.44 13.76 1.79
C ARG A 153 -12.80 13.25 0.40
N ALA A 154 -13.01 14.14 -0.56
CA ALA A 154 -13.30 13.77 -1.94
C ALA A 154 -12.07 13.10 -2.58
N ILE A 155 -10.88 13.63 -2.36
CA ILE A 155 -9.62 13.06 -2.84
C ILE A 155 -9.41 11.65 -2.26
N LEU A 156 -9.50 11.50 -0.93
CA LEU A 156 -9.35 10.21 -0.27
C LEU A 156 -10.40 9.20 -0.75
N ARG A 157 -11.66 9.62 -0.88
CA ARG A 157 -12.75 8.75 -1.37
C ARG A 157 -12.50 8.30 -2.80
N ALA A 158 -12.06 9.20 -3.67
CA ALA A 158 -11.70 8.87 -5.05
C ALA A 158 -10.51 7.90 -5.08
N ALA A 159 -9.49 8.09 -4.25
CA ALA A 159 -8.33 7.22 -4.16
C ALA A 159 -8.71 5.79 -3.76
N PHE A 160 -9.52 5.63 -2.71
CA PHE A 160 -9.99 4.31 -2.26
C PHE A 160 -10.93 3.65 -3.28
N SER A 161 -11.70 4.43 -4.04
CA SER A 161 -12.59 3.90 -5.08
C SER A 161 -11.81 3.35 -6.30
N ARG A 162 -10.53 3.70 -6.47
CA ARG A 162 -9.67 3.24 -7.58
C ARG A 162 -8.82 2.01 -7.23
N LEU A 163 -9.30 1.14 -6.35
CA LEU A 163 -8.61 -0.08 -5.91
C LEU A 163 -9.34 -1.34 -6.42
N PRO A 164 -9.23 -1.68 -7.73
CA PRO A 164 -10.05 -2.72 -8.37
C PRO A 164 -9.72 -4.15 -7.92
N ALA A 165 -8.50 -4.39 -7.42
CA ALA A 165 -8.04 -5.70 -6.98
C ALA A 165 -8.21 -5.93 -5.47
N LEU A 166 -8.83 -4.98 -4.76
CA LEU A 166 -8.92 -5.02 -3.30
C LEU A 166 -9.91 -6.11 -2.86
N GLU A 167 -9.38 -7.10 -2.13
CA GLU A 167 -10.12 -8.24 -1.59
C GLU A 167 -10.50 -8.00 -0.12
N ASP A 168 -9.57 -7.44 0.67
CA ASP A 168 -9.73 -7.21 2.12
C ASP A 168 -9.44 -5.73 2.46
N PHE A 169 -10.39 -5.04 3.11
CA PHE A 169 -10.24 -3.67 3.60
C PHE A 169 -10.59 -3.57 5.07
N CYS A 170 -9.74 -2.90 5.86
CA CYS A 170 -9.96 -2.68 7.29
C CYS A 170 -9.60 -1.24 7.66
N SER A 171 -10.49 -0.57 8.39
CA SER A 171 -10.22 0.72 9.02
C SER A 171 -10.06 0.51 10.52
N VAL A 172 -8.89 0.84 11.06
CA VAL A 172 -8.58 0.71 12.50
C VAL A 172 -9.38 1.72 13.33
N GLN A 173 -9.68 2.88 12.75
CA GLN A 173 -10.54 3.88 13.38
C GLN A 173 -11.96 3.77 12.81
N ASP A 174 -12.95 3.66 13.69
CA ASP A 174 -14.18 2.91 13.42
C ASP A 174 -15.32 3.67 12.72
N GLU A 175 -15.13 4.87 12.17
CA GLU A 175 -16.24 5.53 11.45
C GLU A 175 -15.82 6.24 10.18
N LEU A 176 -15.90 5.48 9.09
CA LEU A 176 -16.09 6.03 7.75
C LEU A 176 -17.47 6.69 7.71
N TYR A 177 -17.52 8.00 7.46
CA TYR A 177 -18.74 8.67 7.03
C TYR A 177 -19.13 8.15 5.63
N LEU A 178 -19.82 7.03 5.62
CA LEU A 178 -20.56 6.52 4.48
C LEU A 178 -21.82 7.38 4.42
N LYS A 179 -21.92 8.26 3.41
CA LYS A 179 -23.18 8.92 3.10
C LYS A 179 -24.17 7.78 2.82
N ALA A 180 -25.07 7.50 3.76
CA ALA A 180 -26.18 6.61 3.49
C ALA A 180 -26.93 7.25 2.32
N LEU A 181 -26.95 6.57 1.17
CA LEU A 181 -27.90 6.91 0.14
C LEU A 181 -29.26 6.56 0.75
N LEU A 182 -29.89 7.52 1.41
CA LEU A 182 -31.33 7.46 1.61
C LEU A 182 -31.89 7.42 0.20
N ALA A 183 -32.32 6.23 -0.22
CA ALA A 183 -33.11 6.06 -1.41
C ALA A 183 -34.35 6.95 -1.21
N ALA A 184 -34.32 8.15 -1.80
CA ALA A 184 -35.48 8.99 -1.94
C ALA A 184 -36.40 8.30 -2.94
N GLY A 185 -37.18 7.35 -2.43
CA GLY A 185 -38.12 6.53 -3.18
C GLY A 185 -39.42 6.42 -2.41
N ALA A 186 -40.42 7.14 -2.92
CA ALA A 186 -41.86 6.89 -2.80
C ALA A 186 -42.54 7.12 -1.43
N GLY A 187 -43.33 8.19 -1.40
CA GLY A 187 -44.35 8.45 -0.39
C GLY A 187 -45.26 9.63 -0.76
N SER A 188 -45.66 9.72 -2.03
CA SER A 188 -46.87 10.47 -2.40
C SER A 188 -48.07 9.75 -1.79
N GLY A 189 -48.85 10.45 -0.98
CA GLY A 189 -50.07 9.93 -0.37
C GLY A 189 -50.79 11.03 0.39
N GLY A 190 -51.53 11.87 -0.34
CA GLY A 190 -52.52 12.73 0.27
C GLY A 190 -53.78 11.94 0.59
N ILE A 191 -54.31 12.09 1.81
CA ILE A 191 -55.71 12.17 2.33
C ILE A 191 -55.48 12.38 3.86
N ASN A 192 -56.01 13.36 4.59
CA ASN A 192 -57.29 14.07 4.61
C ASN A 192 -57.10 15.58 4.81
#